data_AF-A0A5C3PXY7-F1
#
_entry.id   AF-A0A5C3PXY7-F1
#
_cell.length_a   1.000
_cell.length_b   1.000
_cell.length_c   1.000
_cell.angle_alpha   90.00
_cell.angle_beta   90.00
_cell.angle_gamma   90.00
#
_symmetry.space_group_name_H-M   'P 1'
#
loop_
_entity.id
_entity.type
_entity.pdbx_description
1 polymer ?
#
loop_
_entity_poly.entity_id
_entity_poly.type
_entity_poly.pdbx_seq_one_letter_code
_entity_poly.pdbx_strand_id
1 'polypeptide(L)'
;MCNATFLMFLATLAALALLVLVIFSQPFIHVFYFLRTSAAGGVQFGVLGYCYGLTAVCSQKKFGYQFKPELLSSLPIAFVLYPVAAGLTLLGAVVLLPLFFSRRPPRWPYVAFGVLSTLAFLAAAAAFAITMWLFTVARDRFRTEGFTADYGPSTWMALAAVVLLLLVALNAGCGTCLGGRFGRQARHLAYTY
;
A
#
# COMPACT_ATOMS: atom_id res chain seq x y z
N MET A 1 -7.43 28.12 -6.87
CA MET A 1 -8.31 26.98 -7.22
C MET A 1 -7.46 25.71 -7.18
N CYS A 2 -7.54 24.92 -6.12
CA CYS A 2 -6.82 23.65 -6.05
C CYS A 2 -7.57 22.65 -6.96
N ASN A 3 -7.04 22.38 -8.15
CA ASN A 3 -7.68 21.46 -9.09
C ASN A 3 -7.75 20.06 -8.47
N ALA A 4 -8.92 19.41 -8.51
CA ALA A 4 -9.11 18.06 -7.95
C ALA A 4 -8.08 17.03 -8.45
N THR A 5 -7.57 17.21 -9.67
CA THR A 5 -6.47 16.42 -10.26
C THR A 5 -5.16 16.51 -9.48
N PHE A 6 -4.85 17.68 -8.91
CA PHE A 6 -3.65 17.88 -8.10
C PHE A 6 -3.76 17.14 -6.76
N LEU A 7 -4.94 17.18 -6.12
CA LEU A 7 -5.17 16.44 -4.88
C LEU A 7 -5.08 14.92 -5.10
N MET A 8 -5.61 14.40 -6.21
CA MET A 8 -5.49 12.98 -6.54
C MET A 8 -4.04 12.59 -6.82
N PHE A 9 -3.29 13.42 -7.53
CA PHE A 9 -1.87 13.18 -7.77
C PHE A 9 -1.07 13.13 -6.46
N LEU A 10 -1.28 14.09 -5.56
CA LEU A 10 -0.66 14.08 -4.23
C LEU A 10 -1.05 12.84 -3.41
N ALA A 11 -2.33 12.46 -3.43
CA ALA A 11 -2.79 11.24 -2.75
C ALA A 11 -2.14 9.98 -3.31
N THR A 12 -1.98 9.88 -4.64
CA THR A 12 -1.28 8.75 -5.28
C THR A 12 0.19 8.70 -4.92
N LEU A 13 0.88 9.85 -4.88
CA LEU A 13 2.29 9.93 -4.48
C LEU A 13 2.48 9.58 -3.00
N ALA A 14 1.60 10.06 -2.13
CA ALA A 14 1.62 9.74 -0.71
C ALA A 14 1.38 8.23 -0.49
N ALA A 15 0.40 7.63 -1.18
CA ALA A 15 0.16 6.20 -1.12
C ALA A 15 1.37 5.38 -1.62
N LEU A 16 1.99 5.81 -2.72
CA LEU A 16 3.21 5.19 -3.25
C LEU A 16 4.36 5.25 -2.25
N ALA A 17 4.60 6.41 -1.64
CA ALA A 17 5.65 6.57 -0.62
C ALA A 17 5.40 5.64 0.59
N LEU A 18 4.15 5.55 1.06
CA LEU A 18 3.79 4.64 2.16
C LEU A 18 3.99 3.16 1.77
N LEU A 19 3.60 2.75 0.56
CA LEU A 19 3.82 1.39 0.08
C LEU A 19 5.32 1.06 -0.02
N VAL A 20 6.14 1.99 -0.51
CA VAL A 20 7.59 1.83 -0.58
C VAL A 20 8.18 1.69 0.83
N LEU A 21 7.78 2.52 1.80
CA LEU A 21 8.21 2.41 3.19
C LEU A 21 7.82 1.08 3.83
N VAL A 22 6.63 0.55 3.49
CA VAL A 22 6.17 -0.77 3.95
C VAL A 22 7.01 -1.89 3.35
N ILE A 23 7.33 -1.83 2.04
CA ILE A 23 8.16 -2.83 1.36
C ILE A 23 9.59 -2.83 1.93
N PHE A 24 10.18 -1.65 2.11
CA PHE A 24 11.52 -1.46 2.69
C PHE A 24 11.50 -1.33 4.22
N SER A 25 10.53 -1.97 4.87
CA SER A 25 10.53 -2.15 6.32
C SER A 25 11.72 -3.01 6.77
N GLN A 26 11.68 -3.54 8.00
CA GLN A 26 12.65 -4.54 8.48
C GLN A 26 13.03 -5.56 7.37
N PRO A 27 14.35 -5.75 7.09
CA PRO A 27 15.50 -5.38 7.92
C PRO A 27 16.17 -4.02 7.62
N PHE A 28 15.66 -3.19 6.71
CA PHE A 28 16.35 -1.95 6.33
C PHE A 28 16.18 -0.84 7.37
N ILE A 29 14.99 -0.69 7.95
CA ILE A 29 14.66 0.36 8.90
C ILE A 29 14.05 -0.26 10.16
N HIS A 30 14.78 -0.28 11.27
CA HIS A 30 14.35 -0.89 12.54
C HIS A 30 13.12 -0.24 13.17
N VAL A 31 12.85 1.02 12.83
CA VAL A 31 11.67 1.76 13.32
C VAL A 31 10.38 1.24 12.68
N PHE A 32 10.46 0.70 11.45
CA PHE A 32 9.31 0.20 10.70
C PHE A 32 9.21 -1.32 10.81
N TYR A 33 8.45 -1.76 11.79
CA TYR A 33 8.10 -3.16 12.03
C TYR A 33 6.57 -3.35 12.05
N PHE A 34 6.12 -4.56 11.72
CA PHE A 34 4.70 -4.94 11.75
C PHE A 34 4.28 -5.54 13.09
N LEU A 35 5.14 -6.39 13.65
CA LEU A 35 4.91 -7.05 14.92
C LEU A 35 6.21 -7.07 15.70
N ARG A 36 6.15 -6.71 16.98
CA ARG A 36 7.25 -6.86 17.93
C ARG A 36 6.84 -7.85 18.99
N THR A 37 7.69 -8.82 19.28
CA THR A 37 7.47 -9.82 20.31
C THR A 37 8.62 -9.79 21.32
N SER A 38 8.39 -10.20 22.57
CA SER A 38 9.47 -10.38 23.57
C SER A 38 10.14 -11.75 23.48
N ALA A 39 9.64 -12.63 22.61
CA ALA A 39 10.22 -13.95 22.36
C ALA A 39 11.69 -13.81 21.91
N ALA A 40 12.53 -14.78 22.29
CA ALA A 40 13.94 -14.87 21.91
C ALA A 40 14.76 -13.57 22.10
N GLY A 41 14.45 -12.79 23.15
CA GLY A 41 15.14 -11.52 23.41
C GLY A 41 14.67 -10.36 22.51
N GLY A 42 13.40 -10.35 22.12
CA GLY A 42 12.83 -9.24 21.37
C GLY A 42 12.97 -9.42 19.87
N VAL A 43 11.97 -9.95 19.18
CA VAL A 43 11.99 -10.12 17.72
C VAL A 43 11.06 -9.10 17.07
N GLN A 44 11.53 -8.49 15.98
CA GLN A 44 10.75 -7.59 15.15
C GLN A 44 10.55 -8.22 13.77
N PHE A 45 9.29 -8.26 13.34
CA PHE A 45 8.90 -8.83 12.05
C PHE A 45 8.59 -7.72 11.05
N GLY A 46 9.12 -7.87 9.83
CA GLY A 46 8.85 -7.04 8.66
C GLY A 46 8.34 -7.84 7.48
N VAL A 47 8.25 -7.18 6.33
CA VAL A 47 7.79 -7.79 5.07
C VAL A 47 8.85 -8.72 4.49
N LEU A 48 10.13 -8.33 4.55
CA LEU A 48 11.23 -9.04 3.89
C LEU A 48 12.00 -10.00 4.82
N GLY A 49 11.70 -9.97 6.12
CA GLY A 49 12.40 -10.76 7.11
C GLY A 49 12.06 -10.34 8.53
N TYR A 50 12.88 -10.79 9.47
CA TYR A 50 12.81 -10.44 10.88
C TYR A 50 14.20 -10.12 11.42
N CYS A 51 14.27 -9.35 12.49
CA CYS A 51 15.52 -9.09 13.21
C CYS A 51 15.35 -9.30 14.71
N TYR A 52 16.43 -9.74 15.34
CA TYR A 52 16.55 -9.82 16.79
C TYR A 52 16.99 -8.46 17.34
N GLY A 53 16.20 -7.90 18.24
CA GLY A 53 16.47 -6.61 18.88
C GLY A 53 17.68 -6.63 19.81
N LEU A 54 17.97 -7.77 20.45
CA LEU A 54 19.12 -7.90 21.37
C LEU A 54 20.47 -8.00 20.65
N THR A 55 20.53 -8.72 19.53
CA THR A 55 21.79 -9.01 18.82
C THR A 55 21.96 -8.18 17.54
N ALA A 56 20.93 -7.43 17.15
CA ALA A 56 20.84 -6.71 15.87
C ALA A 56 21.06 -7.61 14.63
N VAL A 57 21.00 -8.93 14.79
CA VAL A 57 21.14 -9.89 13.69
C VAL A 57 19.81 -10.01 12.96
N CYS A 58 19.85 -9.86 11.65
CA CYS A 58 18.68 -9.94 10.78
C CYS A 58 18.71 -11.19 9.92
N SER A 59 17.53 -11.73 9.61
CA SER A 59 17.40 -12.83 8.67
C SER A 59 17.79 -12.41 7.25
N GLN A 60 18.10 -13.40 6.41
CA GLN A 60 18.29 -13.17 4.97
C GLN A 60 17.03 -12.52 4.36
N LYS A 61 17.25 -11.54 3.47
CA LYS A 61 16.19 -10.77 2.81
C LYS A 61 15.49 -11.66 1.79
N LYS A 62 14.34 -12.24 2.13
CA LYS A 62 13.59 -13.13 1.24
C LYS A 62 12.10 -13.05 1.51
N PHE A 63 11.31 -12.96 0.44
CA PHE A 63 9.86 -13.18 0.51
C PHE A 63 9.57 -14.63 0.94
N GLY A 64 8.60 -14.83 1.83
CA GLY A 64 8.29 -16.18 2.32
C GLY A 64 9.34 -16.74 3.29
N TYR A 65 9.89 -15.93 4.19
CA TYR A 65 10.79 -16.42 5.24
C TYR A 65 10.05 -17.39 6.18
N GLN A 66 10.77 -18.39 6.70
CA GLN A 66 10.22 -19.36 7.63
C GLN A 66 10.60 -18.99 9.07
N PHE A 67 9.59 -18.85 9.93
CA PHE A 67 9.77 -18.74 11.37
C PHE A 67 8.86 -19.79 12.01
N LYS A 68 9.42 -21.00 12.22
CA LYS A 68 8.68 -22.13 12.79
C LYS A 68 8.77 -22.07 14.32
N PRO A 69 7.69 -22.42 15.05
CA PRO A 69 6.36 -22.88 14.57
C PRO A 69 5.31 -21.77 14.31
N GLU A 70 5.60 -20.50 14.58
CA GLU A 70 4.58 -19.46 14.74
C GLU A 70 4.09 -18.87 13.41
N LEU A 71 4.91 -18.88 12.35
CA LEU A 71 4.53 -18.43 11.00
C LEU A 71 4.39 -19.60 10.02
N LEU A 72 3.26 -19.65 9.31
CA LEU A 72 3.03 -20.60 8.21
C LEU A 72 4.01 -20.34 7.06
N SER A 73 4.75 -21.37 6.67
CA SER A 73 5.87 -21.31 5.71
C SER A 73 5.54 -20.78 4.31
N SER A 74 4.27 -20.82 3.90
CA SER A 74 3.85 -20.52 2.52
C SER A 74 3.14 -19.17 2.37
N LEU A 75 2.72 -18.56 3.47
CA LEU A 75 1.91 -17.35 3.42
C LEU A 75 2.65 -16.02 3.16
N PRO A 76 3.91 -15.83 3.64
CA PRO A 76 4.63 -14.60 3.39
C PRO A 76 5.08 -14.44 1.92
N ILE A 77 4.79 -15.42 1.04
CA ILE A 77 4.92 -15.27 -0.41
C ILE A 77 3.92 -14.23 -0.94
N ALA A 78 2.75 -14.10 -0.30
CA ALA A 78 1.74 -13.11 -0.67
C ALA A 78 2.21 -11.65 -0.46
N PHE A 79 3.33 -11.43 0.23
CA PHE A 79 3.92 -10.11 0.37
C PHE A 79 4.43 -9.52 -0.94
N VAL A 80 4.57 -10.32 -2.00
CA VAL A 80 4.84 -9.85 -3.37
C VAL A 80 3.70 -8.96 -3.90
N LEU A 81 2.50 -9.00 -3.30
CA LEU A 81 1.41 -8.11 -3.70
C LEU A 81 1.72 -6.63 -3.38
N TYR A 82 2.54 -6.33 -2.36
CA TYR A 82 2.92 -4.93 -2.07
C TYR A 82 3.72 -4.27 -3.20
N PRO A 83 4.83 -4.85 -3.72
CA PRO A 83 5.54 -4.27 -4.86
C PRO A 83 4.69 -4.25 -6.14
N VAL A 84 3.81 -5.23 -6.35
CA VAL A 84 2.86 -5.20 -7.47
C VAL A 84 1.91 -4.00 -7.35
N ALA A 85 1.33 -3.77 -6.16
CA ALA A 85 0.52 -2.59 -5.90
C ALA A 85 1.31 -1.31 -6.11
N ALA A 86 2.54 -1.22 -5.58
CA ALA A 86 3.41 -0.05 -5.75
C ALA A 86 3.70 0.23 -7.24
N GLY A 87 4.00 -0.80 -8.04
CA GLY A 87 4.19 -0.68 -9.49
C GLY A 87 2.96 -0.16 -10.21
N LEU A 88 1.77 -0.67 -9.88
CA LEU A 88 0.50 -0.18 -10.43
C LEU A 88 0.22 1.28 -10.03
N THR A 89 0.52 1.67 -8.78
CA THR A 89 0.40 3.08 -8.35
C THR A 89 1.37 4.01 -9.07
N LEU A 90 2.60 3.56 -9.33
CA LEU A 90 3.60 4.31 -10.08
C LEU A 90 3.14 4.54 -11.51
N LEU A 91 2.66 3.49 -12.17
CA LEU A 91 2.10 3.60 -13.53
C LEU A 91 0.91 4.56 -13.56
N GLY A 92 0.02 4.50 -12.57
CA GLY A 92 -1.08 5.46 -12.42
C GLY A 92 -0.60 6.91 -12.30
N ALA A 93 0.44 7.16 -11.50
CA ALA A 93 1.03 8.49 -11.36
C ALA A 93 1.68 9.00 -12.65
N VAL A 94 2.35 8.12 -13.41
CA VAL A 94 2.95 8.45 -14.71
C VAL A 94 1.88 8.79 -15.75
N VAL A 95 0.76 8.08 -15.77
CA VAL A 95 -0.38 8.37 -16.68
C VAL A 95 -1.02 9.74 -16.39
N LEU A 96 -0.97 10.23 -15.14
CA LEU A 96 -1.44 11.56 -14.77
C LEU A 96 -0.47 12.69 -15.17
N LEU A 97 0.82 12.40 -15.34
CA LEU A 97 1.87 13.41 -15.57
C LEU A 97 1.62 14.28 -16.82
N PRO A 98 1.24 13.73 -18.00
CA PRO A 98 0.97 14.50 -19.20
C PRO A 98 -0.16 15.51 -19.06
N LEU A 99 -1.11 15.29 -18.13
CA LEU A 99 -2.23 16.20 -17.89
C LEU A 99 -1.79 17.53 -17.25
N PHE A 100 -0.64 17.56 -16.58
CA PHE A 100 -0.08 18.80 -16.02
C PHE A 100 0.71 19.60 -17.06
N PHE A 101 1.35 18.93 -18.02
CA PHE A 101 2.22 19.57 -19.02
C PHE A 101 1.51 19.89 -20.35
N SER A 102 0.40 19.22 -20.68
CA SER A 102 -0.30 19.41 -21.96
C SER A 102 -1.48 20.37 -21.87
N ARG A 103 -1.49 21.40 -22.72
CA ARG A 103 -2.59 22.36 -22.89
C ARG A 103 -3.87 21.76 -23.49
N ARG A 104 -3.79 20.59 -24.13
CA ARG A 104 -4.94 19.85 -24.70
C ARG A 104 -4.89 18.39 -24.23
N PRO A 105 -5.51 18.07 -23.08
CA PRO A 105 -5.47 16.71 -22.57
C PRO A 105 -6.31 15.78 -23.47
N PRO A 106 -5.76 14.65 -23.96
CA PRO A 106 -6.58 13.61 -24.56
C PRO A 106 -7.56 13.04 -23.51
N ARG A 107 -8.68 12.43 -23.95
CA ARG A 107 -9.68 11.80 -23.04
C ARG A 107 -9.27 10.42 -22.52
N TRP A 108 -8.33 9.75 -23.21
CA TRP A 108 -7.83 8.41 -22.88
C TRP A 108 -7.14 8.24 -21.49
N PRO A 109 -6.35 9.19 -20.95
CA PRO A 109 -5.61 8.99 -19.71
C PRO A 109 -6.51 8.81 -18.48
N TYR A 110 -7.75 9.29 -18.51
CA TYR A 110 -8.67 9.20 -17.37
C TYR A 110 -9.19 7.77 -17.13
N VAL A 111 -9.55 7.04 -18.20
CA VAL A 111 -10.04 5.66 -18.08
C VAL A 111 -8.91 4.72 -17.68
N ALA A 112 -7.73 4.91 -18.28
CA ALA A 112 -6.54 4.15 -17.93
C ALA A 112 -6.14 4.36 -16.46
N PHE A 113 -6.17 5.61 -15.97
CA PHE A 113 -5.94 5.92 -14.56
C PHE A 113 -6.97 5.26 -13.65
N GLY A 114 -8.26 5.29 -14.01
CA GLY A 114 -9.31 4.61 -13.26
C GLY A 114 -9.05 3.12 -13.09
N VAL A 115 -8.79 2.41 -14.17
CA VAL A 115 -8.49 0.96 -14.14
C VAL A 115 -7.21 0.65 -13.36
N LEU A 116 -6.15 1.44 -13.57
CA LEU A 116 -4.89 1.25 -12.84
C LEU A 116 -5.06 1.49 -11.34
N SER A 117 -5.81 2.52 -10.94
CA SER A 117 -6.05 2.85 -9.54
C SER A 117 -6.91 1.82 -8.82
N THR A 118 -7.94 1.26 -9.48
CA THR A 118 -8.77 0.20 -8.91
C THR A 118 -7.99 -1.10 -8.75
N LEU A 119 -7.18 -1.48 -9.75
CA LEU A 119 -6.29 -2.63 -9.66
C LEU A 119 -5.22 -2.46 -8.56
N ALA A 120 -4.63 -1.28 -8.46
CA ALA A 120 -3.67 -0.95 -7.40
C ALA A 120 -4.32 -1.06 -6.00
N PHE A 121 -5.54 -0.54 -5.84
CA PHE A 121 -6.30 -0.65 -4.61
C PHE A 121 -6.59 -2.11 -4.26
N LEU A 122 -7.10 -2.92 -5.20
CA LEU A 122 -7.40 -4.33 -4.96
C LEU A 122 -6.14 -5.12 -4.57
N ALA A 123 -5.02 -4.88 -5.25
CA ALA A 123 -3.74 -5.52 -4.92
C ALA A 123 -3.25 -5.12 -3.52
N ALA A 124 -3.31 -3.82 -3.17
CA ALA A 124 -2.92 -3.33 -1.86
C ALA A 124 -3.83 -3.84 -0.73
N ALA A 125 -5.15 -3.86 -0.96
CA ALA A 125 -6.13 -4.36 0.00
C ALA A 125 -5.95 -5.86 0.26
N ALA A 126 -5.73 -6.65 -0.80
CA ALA A 126 -5.42 -8.08 -0.66
C ALA A 126 -4.09 -8.29 0.10
N ALA A 127 -3.04 -7.54 -0.23
CA ALA A 127 -1.77 -7.60 0.49
C ALA A 127 -1.95 -7.31 1.98
N PHE A 128 -2.68 -6.23 2.30
CA PHE A 128 -2.96 -5.83 3.68
C PHE A 128 -3.78 -6.86 4.44
N ALA A 129 -4.85 -7.39 3.84
CA ALA A 129 -5.70 -8.39 4.47
C ALA A 129 -4.92 -9.67 4.83
N ILE A 130 -4.09 -10.18 3.90
CA ILE A 130 -3.25 -11.36 4.14
C ILE A 130 -2.22 -11.08 5.23
N THR A 131 -1.60 -9.90 5.19
CA THR A 131 -0.60 -9.47 6.18
C THR A 131 -1.21 -9.36 7.58
N MET A 132 -2.38 -8.73 7.68
CA MET A 132 -3.09 -8.59 8.95
C MET A 132 -3.48 -9.97 9.50
N TRP A 133 -4.03 -10.86 8.67
CA TRP A 133 -4.38 -12.21 9.07
C TRP A 133 -3.18 -13.01 9.59
N LEU A 134 -2.05 -12.95 8.89
CA LEU A 134 -0.83 -13.64 9.29
C LEU A 134 -0.30 -13.11 10.63
N PHE A 135 -0.24 -11.78 10.80
CA PHE A 135 0.27 -11.19 12.03
C PHE A 135 -0.71 -11.32 13.21
N THR A 136 -2.03 -11.37 12.98
CA THR A 136 -3.00 -11.71 14.04
C THR A 136 -2.76 -13.12 14.56
N VAL A 137 -2.62 -14.10 13.66
CA VAL A 137 -2.39 -15.50 14.04
C VAL A 137 -1.04 -15.65 14.77
N ALA A 138 0.01 -15.02 14.25
CA ALA A 138 1.33 -15.05 14.89
C ALA A 138 1.28 -14.42 16.29
N ARG A 139 0.64 -13.25 16.43
CA ARG A 139 0.47 -12.57 17.72
C ARG A 139 -0.26 -13.43 18.74
N ASP A 140 -1.34 -14.09 18.33
CA ASP A 140 -2.12 -14.95 19.22
C ASP A 140 -1.28 -16.15 19.69
N ARG A 141 -0.50 -16.77 18.80
CA ARG A 141 0.44 -17.85 19.16
C ARG A 141 1.48 -17.41 20.17
N PHE A 142 2.13 -16.26 19.95
CA PHE A 142 3.10 -15.73 20.91
C PHE A 142 2.48 -15.42 22.27
N ARG A 143 1.24 -14.91 22.29
CA ARG A 143 0.51 -14.65 23.53
C ARG A 143 0.12 -15.93 24.26
N THR A 144 -0.25 -16.99 23.54
CA THR A 144 -0.53 -18.31 24.17
C THR A 144 0.70 -18.93 24.82
N GLU A 145 1.90 -18.59 24.34
CA GLU A 145 3.17 -19.04 24.93
C GLU A 145 3.66 -18.13 26.08
N GLY A 146 2.91 -17.08 26.42
CA GLY A 146 3.26 -16.14 27.50
C GLY A 146 4.18 -14.99 27.09
N PHE A 147 4.44 -14.80 25.78
CA PHE A 147 5.22 -13.67 25.29
C PHE A 147 4.32 -12.47 24.97
N THR A 148 4.87 -11.25 25.16
CA THR A 148 4.19 -10.02 24.75
C THR A 148 4.36 -9.86 23.24
N ALA A 149 3.27 -9.63 22.52
CA ALA A 149 3.28 -9.39 21.08
C ALA A 149 2.36 -8.22 20.71
N ASP A 150 2.93 -7.20 20.08
CA ASP A 150 2.25 -5.94 19.77
C ASP A 150 2.53 -5.45 18.34
N TYR A 151 1.53 -4.80 17.75
CA TYR A 151 1.63 -4.25 16.41
C TYR A 151 2.55 -3.03 16.37
N GLY A 152 3.29 -2.91 15.27
CA GLY A 152 4.16 -1.79 15.02
C GLY A 152 3.56 -0.72 14.11
N PRO A 153 4.33 0.33 13.80
CA PRO A 153 3.89 1.44 12.98
C PRO A 153 3.61 1.06 11.52
N SER A 154 4.29 0.04 10.98
CA SER A 154 4.12 -0.37 9.58
C SER A 154 2.71 -0.84 9.25
N THR A 155 2.01 -1.43 10.23
CA THR A 155 0.62 -1.88 10.08
C THR A 155 -0.31 -0.71 9.83
N TRP A 156 -0.11 0.41 10.54
CA TRP A 156 -0.87 1.65 10.36
C TRP A 156 -0.52 2.36 9.05
N MET A 157 0.75 2.31 8.64
CA MET A 157 1.20 2.85 7.35
C MET A 157 0.58 2.10 6.17
N ALA A 158 0.53 0.77 6.24
CA ALA A 158 -0.12 -0.07 5.24
C ALA A 158 -1.63 0.22 5.16
N LEU A 159 -2.29 0.36 6.32
CA LEU A 159 -3.70 0.75 6.38
C LEU A 159 -3.94 2.13 5.74
N ALA A 160 -3.11 3.12 6.07
CA ALA A 160 -3.20 4.46 5.49
C ALA A 160 -3.03 4.43 3.96
N ALA A 161 -2.09 3.62 3.44
CA ALA A 161 -1.90 3.45 2.01
C ALA A 161 -3.15 2.84 1.33
N VAL A 162 -3.74 1.80 1.91
CA VAL A 162 -4.97 1.16 1.38
C VAL A 162 -6.13 2.15 1.37
N VAL A 163 -6.32 2.93 2.44
CA VAL A 163 -7.38 3.95 2.53
C VAL A 163 -7.18 5.05 1.49
N LEU A 164 -5.96 5.53 1.29
CA LEU A 164 -5.67 6.52 0.25
C LEU A 164 -5.97 5.96 -1.14
N LEU A 165 -5.55 4.73 -1.44
CA LEU A 165 -5.84 4.09 -2.72
C LEU A 165 -7.33 3.84 -2.93
N LEU A 166 -8.09 3.51 -1.88
CA LEU A 166 -9.54 3.41 -1.95
C LEU A 166 -10.16 4.75 -2.35
N LEU A 167 -9.76 5.84 -1.70
CA LEU A 167 -10.26 7.18 -2.02
C LEU A 167 -9.92 7.60 -3.45
N VAL A 168 -8.73 7.25 -3.94
CA VAL A 168 -8.33 7.48 -5.34
C VAL A 168 -9.18 6.65 -6.29
N ALA A 169 -9.33 5.34 -6.04
CA ALA A 169 -10.09 4.42 -6.86
C ALA A 169 -11.59 4.80 -6.93
N LEU A 170 -12.20 5.17 -5.80
CA LEU A 170 -13.59 5.64 -5.75
C LEU A 170 -13.78 6.94 -6.56
N ASN A 171 -12.82 7.86 -6.49
CA ASN A 171 -12.91 9.08 -7.28
C ASN A 171 -12.72 8.85 -8.77
N ALA A 172 -11.81 7.96 -9.15
CA ALA A 172 -11.52 7.68 -10.54
C ALA A 172 -12.61 6.80 -11.19
N GLY A 173 -13.21 5.87 -10.44
CA GLY A 173 -14.19 4.89 -10.94
C GLY A 173 -15.65 5.30 -10.81
N CYS A 174 -16.07 5.82 -9.64
CA CYS A 174 -17.49 6.09 -9.37
C CYS A 174 -17.93 7.53 -9.69
N GLY A 175 -16.99 8.44 -9.96
CA GLY A 175 -17.31 9.84 -10.16
C GLY A 175 -17.87 10.48 -8.89
N THR A 176 -16.98 11.07 -8.10
CA THR A 176 -17.20 11.97 -6.95
C THR A 176 -17.47 11.35 -5.57
N CYS A 177 -16.37 11.08 -4.84
CA CYS A 177 -16.31 11.28 -3.39
C CYS A 177 -15.57 12.59 -3.01
N LEU A 178 -14.71 13.13 -3.90
CA LEU A 178 -13.95 14.39 -3.74
C LEU A 178 -14.33 15.46 -4.78
N GLY A 179 -15.59 15.48 -5.25
CA GLY A 179 -16.15 16.62 -6.00
C GLY A 179 -15.65 16.84 -7.45
N GLY A 180 -14.84 15.94 -8.03
CA GLY A 180 -14.37 16.06 -9.42
C GLY A 180 -15.31 15.45 -10.47
N ARG A 181 -15.81 16.27 -11.42
CA ARG A 181 -16.35 15.79 -12.72
C ARG A 181 -15.22 15.23 -13.59
N PHE A 182 -14.63 14.10 -13.21
CA PHE A 182 -13.67 13.38 -14.05
C PHE A 182 -14.41 12.76 -15.25
N GLY A 183 -14.25 13.37 -16.43
CA GLY A 183 -14.78 12.85 -17.70
C GLY A 183 -16.24 13.20 -18.04
N ARG A 184 -17.09 13.56 -17.07
CA ARG A 184 -18.45 14.05 -17.33
C ARG A 184 -18.49 15.57 -17.50
N GLN A 185 -17.78 16.10 -18.49
CA GLN A 185 -18.14 17.41 -18.99
C GLN A 185 -19.42 17.21 -19.81
N ALA A 186 -20.55 17.73 -19.29
CA ALA A 186 -21.77 17.79 -20.07
C ALA A 186 -21.44 18.51 -21.39
N ARG A 187 -21.78 17.85 -22.50
CA ARG A 187 -21.65 18.39 -23.85
C ARG A 187 -22.71 19.49 -24.00
N HIS A 188 -22.58 20.60 -23.28
CA HIS A 188 -23.33 21.81 -23.60
C HIS A 188 -22.72 22.37 -24.88
N LEU A 189 -23.29 21.89 -25.98
CA LEU A 189 -23.48 22.55 -27.27
C LEU A 189 -23.01 24.01 -27.27
N ALA A 190 -21.83 24.25 -27.81
CA ALA A 190 -21.49 25.54 -28.41
C ALA A 190 -21.69 25.39 -29.92
N TYR A 191 -22.95 25.35 -30.35
CA TYR A 191 -23.30 25.83 -31.68
C TYR A 191 -23.70 27.29 -31.48
N THR A 192 -22.74 28.19 -31.65
CA THR A 192 -23.04 29.58 -31.97
C THR A 192 -22.73 29.73 -33.46
N TYR A 193 -23.80 30.07 -34.19
CA TYR A 193 -23.91 30.33 -35.63
C TYR A 193 -22.71 31.04 -36.25
#